data_AF-A0A1M6EAS9-F1
#
_entry.id   AF-A0A1M6EAS9-F1
#
_cell.length_a   1.000
_cell.length_b   1.000
_cell.length_c   1.000
_cell.angle_alpha   90.00
_cell.angle_beta   90.00
_cell.angle_gamma   90.00
#
_symmetry.space_group_name_H-M   'P 1'
#
loop_
_entity.id
_entity.type
_entity.pdbx_description
1 polymer ?
#
loop_
_entity_poly.entity_id
_entity_poly.type
_entity_poly.pdbx_seq_one_letter_code
_entity_poly.pdbx_strand_id
1 'polypeptide(L)'
;MSAEVIEMKNGNIDLTKVKPYGDTLNDGKIQFSFTLPVPYGDEADEAARQLAKKMGFSEPSVVYSYDLGVGYTFFTMYGNINHTVDYTAIEVPKVDVEFMDKYGVEDYIKENIKRDVVIIGACTGSDAHTVGIDAIMNMKGFDGHYGLERYKGIETLNMGSQVPNEELVAKAIEMNADAILVSQVVTQKDVHIPNLTQLVELMEAEGIRDKVVLICGGPRLSHELAQELGYDAGFGPGSFANHVATFIVNQIVERKLA
;
A
#
# COMPACT_ATOMS: atom_id res chain seq x y z
N MET A 1 18.35 -7.22 8.24
CA MET A 1 18.65 -8.27 9.24
C MET A 1 18.42 -9.61 8.59
N SER A 2 19.51 -10.37 8.49
CA SER A 2 19.57 -11.72 7.94
C SER A 2 18.54 -12.64 8.59
N ALA A 3 17.97 -13.54 7.79
CA ALA A 3 17.13 -14.63 8.22
C ALA A 3 17.95 -15.63 9.05
N GLU A 4 18.35 -15.24 10.27
CA GLU A 4 18.76 -16.18 11.30
C GLU A 4 17.50 -16.86 11.81
N VAL A 5 17.24 -18.00 11.18
CA VAL A 5 16.55 -19.19 11.68
C VAL A 5 16.01 -19.02 13.10
N ILE A 6 14.74 -18.65 13.20
CA ILE A 6 13.96 -18.91 14.41
C ILE A 6 13.81 -20.43 14.47
N GLU A 7 14.72 -21.08 15.19
CA GLU A 7 14.65 -22.51 15.50
C GLU A 7 13.46 -22.74 16.44
N MET A 8 12.25 -22.84 15.87
CA MET A 8 11.06 -23.22 16.63
C MET A 8 11.21 -24.68 17.05
N LYS A 9 11.59 -24.89 18.31
CA LYS A 9 11.47 -26.18 19.01
C LYS A 9 10.01 -26.60 19.06
N ASN A 10 9.50 -27.27 18.02
CA ASN A 10 8.42 -28.28 18.04
C ASN A 10 8.00 -28.64 16.60
N GLY A 11 8.49 -29.77 16.09
CA GLY A 11 8.07 -30.38 14.82
C GLY A 11 8.51 -29.60 13.57
N ASN A 12 9.10 -30.28 12.59
CA ASN A 12 9.41 -29.67 11.30
C ASN A 12 8.12 -29.19 10.63
N ILE A 13 7.88 -27.89 10.64
CA ILE A 13 6.80 -27.25 9.89
C ILE A 13 7.17 -27.32 8.40
N ASP A 14 6.33 -27.96 7.60
CA ASP A 14 6.49 -27.94 6.14
C ASP A 14 6.03 -26.58 5.58
N LEU A 15 7.01 -25.70 5.35
CA LEU A 15 6.78 -24.36 4.82
C LEU A 15 6.22 -24.35 3.39
N THR A 16 6.26 -25.48 2.67
CA THR A 16 5.63 -25.58 1.34
C THR A 16 4.12 -25.83 1.43
N LYS A 17 3.60 -26.15 2.62
CA LYS A 17 2.20 -26.52 2.86
C LYS A 17 1.64 -25.87 4.12
N VAL A 18 1.82 -24.57 4.25
CA VAL A 18 1.31 -23.81 5.39
C VAL A 18 -0.21 -23.76 5.37
N LYS A 19 -0.85 -23.99 6.52
CA LYS A 19 -2.30 -23.84 6.73
C LYS A 19 -2.61 -23.30 8.14
N PRO A 20 -3.84 -22.79 8.37
CA PRO A 20 -4.24 -22.29 9.68
C PRO A 20 -4.06 -23.31 10.81
N TYR A 21 -3.79 -22.79 12.00
CA TYR A 21 -3.68 -23.53 13.25
C TYR A 21 -4.87 -23.16 14.15
N GLY A 22 -5.64 -24.17 14.57
CA GLY A 22 -6.62 -24.03 15.65
C GLY A 22 -6.17 -24.71 16.94
N ASP A 23 -6.10 -26.04 16.92
CA ASP A 23 -5.79 -26.90 18.06
C ASP A 23 -4.50 -27.71 17.87
N THR A 24 -4.24 -28.19 16.65
CA THR A 24 -3.04 -28.99 16.34
C THR A 24 -2.29 -28.41 15.15
N LEU A 25 -0.97 -28.65 15.11
CA LEU A 25 -0.14 -28.20 13.99
C LEU A 25 -0.75 -28.72 12.69
N ASN A 26 -1.03 -27.79 11.76
CA ASN A 26 -1.57 -28.14 10.46
C ASN A 26 -2.96 -28.82 10.56
N ASP A 27 -3.89 -28.34 11.38
CA ASP A 27 -5.29 -28.83 11.37
C ASP A 27 -6.21 -28.10 10.39
N GLY A 28 -5.86 -26.89 9.96
CA GLY A 28 -6.65 -26.10 9.03
C GLY A 28 -7.91 -25.51 9.66
N LYS A 29 -8.03 -25.52 10.99
CA LYS A 29 -9.16 -24.91 11.70
C LYS A 29 -9.07 -23.39 11.59
N ILE A 30 -10.19 -22.76 11.23
CA ILE A 30 -10.30 -21.31 11.13
C ILE A 30 -11.60 -20.83 11.80
N GLN A 31 -11.51 -19.71 12.50
CA GLN A 31 -12.66 -18.90 12.87
C GLN A 31 -12.80 -17.77 11.86
N PHE A 32 -14.00 -17.58 11.33
CA PHE A 32 -14.31 -16.47 10.43
C PHE A 32 -15.70 -15.94 10.71
N SER A 33 -15.96 -14.70 10.32
CA SER A 33 -17.24 -14.04 10.54
C SER A 33 -17.65 -13.22 9.34
N PHE A 34 -18.95 -13.16 9.08
CA PHE A 34 -19.54 -12.37 8.01
C PHE A 34 -21.01 -12.05 8.32
N THR A 35 -21.59 -11.17 7.52
CA THR A 35 -23.00 -10.77 7.64
C THR A 35 -23.74 -11.14 6.37
N LEU A 36 -24.95 -11.71 6.49
CA LEU A 36 -25.86 -11.89 5.37
C LEU A 36 -27.04 -10.92 5.47
N PRO A 37 -27.49 -10.34 4.35
CA PRO A 37 -28.67 -9.47 4.30
C PRO A 37 -29.97 -10.30 4.32
N VAL A 38 -30.12 -11.14 5.34
CA VAL A 38 -31.28 -12.01 5.55
C VAL A 38 -31.79 -11.90 7.00
N PRO A 39 -33.10 -12.09 7.23
CA PRO A 39 -33.67 -12.07 8.58
C PRO A 39 -33.03 -13.13 9.48
N TYR A 40 -32.93 -12.83 10.77
CA TYR A 40 -32.41 -13.75 11.78
C TYR A 40 -33.35 -14.96 11.97
N GLY A 41 -32.78 -16.16 11.95
CA GLY A 41 -33.51 -17.42 12.09
C GLY A 41 -32.74 -18.62 11.57
N ASP A 42 -33.35 -19.80 11.66
CA ASP A 42 -32.74 -21.08 11.27
C ASP A 42 -32.35 -21.11 9.78
N GLU A 43 -33.14 -20.45 8.91
CA GLU A 43 -32.83 -20.30 7.49
C GLU A 43 -31.56 -19.49 7.25
N ALA A 44 -31.28 -18.52 8.14
CA ALA A 44 -30.09 -17.67 8.08
C ALA A 44 -28.83 -18.50 8.40
N ASP A 45 -28.90 -19.31 9.45
CA ASP A 45 -27.82 -20.21 9.87
C ASP A 45 -27.52 -21.27 8.80
N GLU A 46 -28.57 -21.85 8.20
CA GLU A 46 -28.41 -22.81 7.10
C GLU A 46 -27.84 -22.15 5.83
N ALA A 47 -28.27 -20.93 5.51
CA ALA A 47 -27.70 -20.16 4.40
C ALA A 47 -26.20 -19.88 4.61
N ALA A 48 -25.81 -19.47 5.82
CA ALA A 48 -24.42 -19.25 6.20
C ALA A 48 -23.58 -20.53 6.07
N ARG A 49 -24.12 -21.67 6.54
CA ARG A 49 -23.47 -22.99 6.42
C ARG A 49 -23.29 -23.45 4.98
N GLN A 50 -24.28 -23.24 4.11
CA GLN A 50 -24.17 -23.57 2.69
C GLN A 50 -23.17 -22.66 1.97
N LEU A 51 -23.15 -21.37 2.30
CA LEU A 51 -22.18 -20.43 1.74
C LEU A 51 -20.75 -20.82 2.13
N ALA A 52 -20.52 -21.13 3.40
CA ALA A 52 -19.22 -21.59 3.88
C ALA A 52 -18.75 -22.86 3.15
N LYS A 53 -19.65 -23.83 2.89
CA LYS A 53 -19.32 -25.00 2.06
C LYS A 53 -18.89 -24.61 0.65
N LYS A 54 -19.59 -23.65 0.02
CA LYS A 54 -19.25 -23.15 -1.34
C LYS A 54 -17.93 -22.37 -1.37
N MET A 55 -17.54 -21.76 -0.26
CA MET A 55 -16.23 -21.11 -0.09
C MET A 55 -15.08 -22.12 0.08
N GLY A 56 -15.36 -23.42 0.17
CA GLY A 56 -14.34 -24.47 0.30
C GLY A 56 -14.08 -24.92 1.74
N PHE A 57 -14.87 -24.44 2.73
CA PHE A 57 -14.75 -24.92 4.10
C PHE A 57 -15.39 -26.31 4.25
N SER A 58 -14.65 -27.22 4.86
CA SER A 58 -15.16 -28.51 5.34
C SER A 58 -15.67 -28.37 6.77
N GLU A 59 -16.71 -29.13 7.10
CA GLU A 59 -17.38 -29.12 8.41
C GLU A 59 -17.72 -27.71 8.96
N PRO A 60 -18.29 -26.79 8.15
CA PRO A 60 -18.60 -25.46 8.66
C PRO A 60 -19.72 -25.52 9.70
N SER A 61 -19.52 -24.80 10.80
CA SER A 61 -20.42 -24.73 11.93
C SER A 61 -20.64 -23.27 12.34
N VAL A 62 -21.91 -22.87 12.47
CA VAL A 62 -22.28 -21.58 13.06
C VAL A 62 -22.17 -21.72 14.57
N VAL A 63 -21.32 -20.92 15.20
CA VAL A 63 -21.16 -20.91 16.67
C VAL A 63 -21.90 -19.75 17.31
N TYR A 64 -22.18 -18.71 16.54
CA TYR A 64 -22.89 -17.53 16.99
C TYR A 64 -23.58 -16.86 15.81
N SER A 65 -24.84 -16.49 15.99
CA SER A 65 -25.57 -15.62 15.08
C SER A 65 -26.29 -14.52 15.86
N TYR A 66 -26.41 -13.33 15.26
CA TYR A 66 -27.02 -12.17 15.90
C TYR A 66 -27.73 -11.27 14.90
N ASP A 67 -28.95 -10.84 15.22
CA ASP A 67 -29.72 -9.87 14.44
C ASP A 67 -29.14 -8.46 14.58
N LEU A 68 -28.81 -7.82 13.46
CA LEU A 68 -28.32 -6.45 13.43
C LEU A 68 -29.46 -5.41 13.47
N GLY A 69 -30.72 -5.83 13.50
CA GLY A 69 -31.90 -4.95 13.63
C GLY A 69 -32.30 -4.24 12.34
N VAL A 70 -31.64 -4.55 11.21
CA VAL A 70 -31.92 -3.98 9.88
C VAL A 70 -32.31 -5.06 8.86
N GLY A 71 -32.75 -6.23 9.33
CA GLY A 71 -33.05 -7.41 8.51
C GLY A 71 -31.80 -8.16 8.02
N TYR A 72 -30.69 -7.98 8.74
CA TYR A 72 -29.38 -8.56 8.43
C TYR A 72 -28.93 -9.38 9.63
N THR A 73 -28.26 -10.50 9.37
CA THR A 73 -27.77 -11.40 10.41
C THR A 73 -26.25 -11.49 10.34
N PHE A 74 -25.59 -11.26 11.46
CA PHE A 74 -24.15 -11.49 11.65
C PHE A 74 -23.91 -12.92 12.11
N PHE A 75 -22.84 -13.55 11.62
CA PHE A 75 -22.44 -14.91 11.97
C PHE A 75 -20.96 -14.97 12.36
N THR A 76 -20.67 -15.75 13.39
CA THR A 76 -19.33 -16.29 13.67
C THR A 76 -19.36 -17.78 13.41
N MET A 77 -18.41 -18.26 12.63
CA MET A 77 -18.34 -19.65 12.19
C MET A 77 -16.95 -20.23 12.40
N TYR A 78 -16.94 -21.55 12.59
CA TYR A 78 -15.74 -22.37 12.49
C TYR A 78 -15.82 -23.26 11.25
N GLY A 79 -14.67 -23.55 10.66
CA GLY A 79 -14.56 -24.51 9.56
C GLY A 79 -13.13 -24.97 9.37
N ASN A 80 -12.97 -26.03 8.57
CA ASN A 80 -11.68 -26.60 8.22
C ASN A 80 -11.33 -26.27 6.77
N ILE A 81 -10.16 -25.67 6.53
CA ILE A 81 -9.65 -25.41 5.18
C ILE A 81 -8.65 -26.49 4.78
N ASN A 82 -8.78 -26.98 3.54
CA ASN A 82 -7.87 -27.98 2.98
C ASN A 82 -6.77 -27.35 2.11
N HIS A 83 -6.93 -26.09 1.74
CA HIS A 83 -5.96 -25.34 0.94
C HIS A 83 -4.72 -25.04 1.77
N THR A 84 -3.56 -25.12 1.11
CA THR A 84 -2.26 -24.80 1.68
C THR A 84 -1.56 -23.75 0.84
N VAL A 85 -0.68 -22.98 1.46
CA VAL A 85 0.17 -22.01 0.78
C VAL A 85 1.62 -22.45 0.89
N ASP A 86 2.35 -22.39 -0.23
CA ASP A 86 3.80 -22.54 -0.23
C ASP A 86 4.43 -21.21 0.17
N TYR A 87 4.83 -21.10 1.44
CA TYR A 87 5.47 -19.92 1.98
C TYR A 87 6.82 -19.64 1.34
N THR A 88 7.52 -20.68 0.87
CA THR A 88 8.86 -20.54 0.27
C THR A 88 8.82 -19.96 -1.14
N ALA A 89 7.67 -20.07 -1.82
CA ALA A 89 7.43 -19.51 -3.13
C ALA A 89 6.84 -18.09 -3.09
N ILE A 90 6.57 -17.53 -1.91
CA ILE A 90 6.03 -16.17 -1.79
C ILE A 90 7.15 -15.17 -2.05
N GLU A 91 7.14 -14.58 -3.24
CA GLU A 91 7.88 -13.36 -3.53
C GLU A 91 7.05 -12.18 -3.06
N VAL A 92 7.46 -11.55 -1.97
CA VAL A 92 6.94 -10.23 -1.58
C VAL A 92 7.82 -9.21 -2.28
N PRO A 93 7.31 -8.42 -3.24
CA PRO A 93 8.07 -7.33 -3.84
C PRO A 93 8.37 -6.31 -2.74
N LYS A 94 9.53 -6.47 -2.13
CA LYS A 94 10.16 -5.43 -1.35
C LYS A 94 10.80 -4.51 -2.37
N VAL A 95 10.69 -3.21 -2.13
CA VAL A 95 11.54 -2.25 -2.83
C VAL A 95 12.98 -2.57 -2.41
N ASP A 96 13.66 -3.42 -3.19
CA ASP A 96 15.05 -3.87 -3.00
C ASP A 96 16.01 -2.75 -3.40
N VAL A 97 15.82 -1.59 -2.79
CA VAL A 97 16.75 -0.48 -2.87
C VAL A 97 17.43 -0.42 -1.52
N GLU A 98 18.75 -0.56 -1.48
CA GLU A 98 19.50 -0.14 -0.31
C GLU A 98 19.21 1.34 -0.08
N PHE A 99 18.40 1.63 0.94
CA PHE A 99 17.99 2.99 1.21
C PHE A 99 19.17 3.78 1.73
N MET A 100 19.43 4.91 1.07
CA MET A 100 20.37 5.89 1.58
C MET A 100 19.76 6.54 2.82
N ASP A 101 20.62 6.98 3.73
CA ASP A 101 20.20 7.93 4.75
C ASP A 101 20.09 9.33 4.13
N LYS A 102 19.68 10.32 4.93
CA LYS A 102 19.53 11.70 4.45
C LYS A 102 20.81 12.23 3.80
N TYR A 103 21.96 12.01 4.43
CA TYR A 103 23.23 12.55 3.95
C TYR A 103 23.68 11.85 2.67
N GLY A 104 23.48 10.54 2.57
CA GLY A 104 23.73 9.78 1.34
C GLY A 104 22.90 10.31 0.16
N VAL A 105 21.62 10.63 0.38
CA VAL A 105 20.79 11.26 -0.67
C VAL A 105 21.35 12.64 -1.07
N GLU A 106 21.72 13.48 -0.11
CA GLU A 106 22.29 14.81 -0.38
C GLU A 106 23.59 14.74 -1.19
N ASP A 107 24.49 13.84 -0.82
CA ASP A 107 25.75 13.61 -1.52
C ASP A 107 25.48 13.03 -2.93
N TYR A 108 24.54 12.10 -3.06
CA TYR A 108 24.16 11.51 -4.34
C TYR A 108 23.61 12.55 -5.32
N ILE A 109 22.73 13.45 -4.87
CA ILE A 109 22.21 14.57 -5.67
C ILE A 109 23.37 15.45 -6.13
N LYS A 110 24.26 15.83 -5.21
CA LYS A 110 25.39 16.71 -5.50
C LYS A 110 26.37 16.10 -6.51
N GLU A 111 26.62 14.81 -6.45
CA GLU A 111 27.58 14.12 -7.31
C GLU A 111 27.00 13.78 -8.69
N ASN A 112 25.75 13.33 -8.75
CA ASN A 112 25.16 12.76 -9.95
C ASN A 112 24.19 13.69 -10.68
N ILE A 113 23.35 14.44 -9.94
CA ILE A 113 22.31 15.30 -10.52
C ILE A 113 22.80 16.74 -10.68
N LYS A 114 23.60 17.25 -9.74
CA LYS A 114 24.29 18.56 -9.78
C LYS A 114 23.37 19.79 -9.88
N ARG A 115 22.08 19.62 -9.57
CA ARG A 115 21.07 20.66 -9.41
C ARG A 115 20.07 20.23 -8.35
N ASP A 116 19.23 21.16 -7.91
CA ASP A 116 18.15 20.85 -6.99
C ASP A 116 17.09 19.98 -7.69
N VAL A 117 16.56 19.01 -6.96
CA VAL A 117 15.49 18.11 -7.39
C VAL A 117 14.16 18.66 -6.89
N VAL A 118 13.23 18.95 -7.80
CA VAL A 118 11.94 19.54 -7.48
C VAL A 118 10.88 18.45 -7.28
N ILE A 119 10.31 18.37 -6.08
CA ILE A 119 9.32 17.35 -5.70
C ILE A 119 8.02 18.02 -5.28
N ILE A 120 6.91 17.70 -5.94
CA ILE A 120 5.58 18.17 -5.55
C ILE A 120 4.80 17.01 -4.96
N GLY A 121 4.05 17.26 -3.90
CA GLY A 121 3.16 16.25 -3.33
C GLY A 121 1.80 16.78 -2.96
N ALA A 122 0.78 15.93 -3.07
CA ALA A 122 -0.59 16.22 -2.67
C ALA A 122 -1.37 14.96 -2.27
N CYS A 123 -2.42 15.13 -1.46
CA CYS A 123 -3.52 14.17 -1.41
C CYS A 123 -4.57 14.61 -2.43
N THR A 124 -4.78 13.79 -3.47
CA THR A 124 -5.60 14.19 -4.62
C THR A 124 -7.07 13.76 -4.50
N GLY A 125 -7.93 14.39 -5.29
CA GLY A 125 -9.36 14.08 -5.35
C GLY A 125 -10.10 14.54 -4.10
N SER A 126 -10.93 13.68 -3.50
CA SER A 126 -11.73 14.03 -2.33
C SER A 126 -11.02 13.76 -0.98
N ASP A 127 -9.78 13.25 -1.01
CA ASP A 127 -9.09 12.79 0.19
C ASP A 127 -8.52 13.94 1.04
N ALA A 128 -8.95 14.02 2.30
CA ALA A 128 -8.55 15.01 3.29
C ALA A 128 -7.38 14.58 4.20
N HIS A 129 -6.87 13.36 4.06
CA HIS A 129 -5.93 12.76 5.02
C HIS A 129 -4.46 13.10 4.70
N THR A 130 -3.96 14.21 5.23
CA THR A 130 -2.57 14.67 4.95
C THR A 130 -1.48 14.01 5.77
N VAL A 131 -1.80 13.35 6.89
CA VAL A 131 -0.78 12.87 7.86
C VAL A 131 0.30 12.01 7.21
N GLY A 132 -0.08 11.16 6.25
CA GLY A 132 0.86 10.30 5.53
C GLY A 132 1.82 11.09 4.64
N ILE A 133 1.33 12.06 3.86
CA ILE A 133 2.18 12.87 3.00
C ILE A 133 3.02 13.86 3.80
N ASP A 134 2.46 14.41 4.87
CA ASP A 134 3.15 15.30 5.82
C ASP A 134 4.33 14.60 6.50
N ALA A 135 4.19 13.31 6.82
CA ALA A 135 5.26 12.49 7.37
C ALA A 135 6.46 12.34 6.40
N ILE A 136 6.21 12.41 5.10
CA ILE A 136 7.24 12.32 4.05
C ILE A 136 7.81 13.70 3.71
N MET A 137 6.96 14.71 3.58
CA MET A 137 7.37 16.02 3.05
C MET A 137 7.89 16.98 4.11
N ASN A 138 7.22 17.10 5.26
CA ASN A 138 7.49 18.20 6.20
C ASN A 138 8.86 18.08 6.89
N MET A 139 9.49 19.21 7.19
CA MET A 139 10.79 19.34 7.86
C MET A 139 11.02 18.39 9.07
N LYS A 140 9.98 18.14 9.87
CA LYS A 140 10.05 17.25 11.04
C LYS A 140 10.14 15.76 10.65
N GLY A 141 9.47 15.38 9.57
CA GLY A 141 9.25 13.99 9.16
C GLY A 141 8.54 13.15 10.22
N PHE A 142 8.88 11.86 10.28
CA PHE A 142 8.21 10.87 11.12
C PHE A 142 9.19 9.85 11.70
N ASP A 143 8.97 9.44 12.95
CA ASP A 143 9.74 8.42 13.67
C ASP A 143 11.28 8.59 13.63
N GLY A 144 11.76 9.83 13.73
CA GLY A 144 13.20 10.13 13.69
C GLY A 144 13.79 10.25 12.28
N HIS A 145 13.01 9.94 11.24
CA HIS A 145 13.36 10.20 9.85
C HIS A 145 12.86 11.59 9.46
N TYR A 146 13.77 12.48 9.06
CA TYR A 146 13.40 13.82 8.59
C TYR A 146 12.69 13.77 7.24
N GLY A 147 11.74 14.68 7.02
CA GLY A 147 11.04 14.79 5.75
C GLY A 147 11.85 15.50 4.68
N LEU A 148 11.39 15.41 3.44
CA LEU A 148 12.08 15.86 2.22
C LEU A 148 12.45 17.35 2.25
N GLU A 149 11.64 18.21 2.87
CA GLU A 149 11.92 19.65 3.04
C GLU A 149 13.25 19.92 3.78
N ARG A 150 13.76 18.94 4.55
CA ARG A 150 15.02 19.06 5.28
C ARG A 150 16.26 18.66 4.47
N TYR A 151 16.09 18.07 3.29
CA TYR A 151 17.17 17.56 2.47
C TYR A 151 17.78 18.69 1.64
N LYS A 152 19.10 18.81 1.66
CA LYS A 152 19.82 19.72 0.77
C LYS A 152 19.77 19.20 -0.65
N GLY A 153 19.54 20.08 -1.62
CA GLY A 153 19.40 19.68 -3.02
C GLY A 153 18.01 19.15 -3.37
N ILE A 154 17.04 19.26 -2.46
CA ILE A 154 15.63 18.96 -2.75
C ILE A 154 14.80 20.22 -2.48
N GLU A 155 14.06 20.66 -3.49
CA GLU A 155 13.03 21.67 -3.37
C GLU A 155 11.66 20.98 -3.34
N THR A 156 10.88 21.22 -2.29
CA THR A 156 9.60 20.52 -2.10
C THR A 156 8.42 21.47 -2.05
N LEU A 157 7.30 21.10 -2.68
CA LEU A 157 6.01 21.75 -2.50
C LEU A 157 4.94 20.74 -2.07
N ASN A 158 4.46 20.85 -0.84
CA ASN A 158 3.29 20.11 -0.37
C ASN A 158 2.02 20.96 -0.62
N MET A 159 1.17 20.52 -1.54
CA MET A 159 -0.09 21.19 -1.90
C MET A 159 -1.23 20.86 -0.92
N GLY A 160 -1.00 19.99 0.06
CA GLY A 160 -1.98 19.62 1.08
C GLY A 160 -2.98 18.57 0.59
N SER A 161 -4.25 18.75 0.97
CA SER A 161 -5.32 17.78 0.69
C SER A 161 -6.38 18.28 -0.27
N GLN A 162 -7.15 17.32 -0.79
CA GLN A 162 -8.27 17.56 -1.70
C GLN A 162 -7.87 18.35 -2.96
N VAL A 163 -6.67 18.06 -3.48
CA VAL A 163 -6.12 18.74 -4.64
C VAL A 163 -6.65 18.07 -5.92
N PRO A 164 -7.29 18.81 -6.85
CA PRO A 164 -7.64 18.27 -8.17
C PRO A 164 -6.41 17.81 -8.94
N ASN A 165 -6.51 16.73 -9.69
CA ASN A 165 -5.40 16.20 -10.48
C ASN A 165 -4.89 17.22 -11.51
N GLU A 166 -5.81 18.00 -12.10
CA GLU A 166 -5.50 19.07 -13.05
C GLU A 166 -4.64 20.17 -12.42
N GLU A 167 -4.93 20.55 -11.16
CA GLU A 167 -4.15 21.56 -10.43
C GLU A 167 -2.77 21.03 -10.07
N LEU A 168 -2.67 19.76 -9.65
CA LEU A 168 -1.40 19.11 -9.36
C LEU A 168 -0.50 19.06 -10.61
N VAL A 169 -1.05 18.65 -11.75
CA VAL A 169 -0.32 18.57 -13.03
C VAL A 169 0.10 19.97 -13.49
N ALA A 170 -0.78 20.97 -13.42
CA ALA A 170 -0.46 22.34 -13.77
C ALA A 170 0.69 22.89 -12.91
N LYS A 171 0.67 22.62 -11.60
CA LYS A 171 1.74 23.03 -10.68
C LYS A 171 3.05 22.30 -10.95
N ALA A 172 2.99 21.02 -11.28
CA ALA A 172 4.17 20.23 -11.68
C ALA A 172 4.84 20.79 -12.93
N ILE A 173 4.06 21.21 -13.92
CA ILE A 173 4.57 21.86 -15.14
C ILE A 173 5.17 23.22 -14.80
N GLU A 174 4.47 24.05 -14.02
CA GLU A 174 4.93 25.39 -13.63
C GLU A 174 6.31 25.36 -12.95
N MET A 175 6.52 24.39 -12.05
CA MET A 175 7.76 24.26 -11.28
C MET A 175 8.81 23.37 -11.94
N ASN A 176 8.52 22.78 -13.10
CA ASN A 176 9.37 21.75 -13.72
C ASN A 176 9.70 20.61 -12.74
N ALA A 177 8.68 20.05 -12.09
CA ALA A 177 8.85 19.00 -11.10
C ALA A 177 9.58 17.78 -11.69
N ASP A 178 10.58 17.29 -10.97
CA ASP A 178 11.27 16.04 -11.28
C ASP A 178 10.50 14.82 -10.74
N ALA A 179 9.71 15.02 -9.69
CA ALA A 179 8.88 13.97 -9.10
C ALA A 179 7.55 14.50 -8.57
N ILE A 180 6.52 13.63 -8.64
CA ILE A 180 5.18 13.88 -8.11
C ILE A 180 4.83 12.77 -7.10
N LEU A 181 4.45 13.17 -5.90
CA LEU A 181 4.03 12.29 -4.80
C LEU A 181 2.52 12.42 -4.57
N VAL A 182 1.80 11.31 -4.69
CA VAL A 182 0.35 11.29 -4.45
C VAL A 182 0.02 10.41 -3.25
N SER A 183 -0.69 10.98 -2.27
CA SER A 183 -1.18 10.21 -1.12
C SER A 183 -2.66 9.89 -1.26
N GLN A 184 -3.03 8.62 -1.07
CA GLN A 184 -4.41 8.13 -1.09
C GLN A 184 -4.66 7.22 0.11
N VAL A 185 -5.56 7.63 0.99
CA VAL A 185 -5.99 6.92 2.19
C VAL A 185 -7.40 6.34 2.02
N VAL A 186 -8.29 7.08 1.37
CA VAL A 186 -9.68 6.66 1.17
C VAL A 186 -9.77 5.68 0.01
N THR A 187 -9.95 4.39 0.33
CA THR A 187 -10.14 3.32 -0.68
C THR A 187 -11.57 2.78 -0.74
N GLN A 188 -12.54 3.46 -0.14
CA GLN A 188 -13.93 2.98 -0.15
C GLN A 188 -14.46 2.91 -1.58
N LYS A 189 -15.09 1.77 -1.94
CA LYS A 189 -15.58 1.50 -3.30
C LYS A 189 -14.51 1.71 -4.37
N ASP A 190 -13.26 1.47 -4.00
CA ASP A 190 -12.09 1.59 -4.87
C ASP A 190 -11.90 2.99 -5.48
N VAL A 191 -12.39 4.06 -4.84
CA VAL A 191 -12.32 5.44 -5.37
C VAL A 191 -10.91 5.93 -5.70
N HIS A 192 -9.90 5.43 -4.98
CA HIS A 192 -8.49 5.68 -5.25
C HIS A 192 -8.03 5.22 -6.65
N ILE A 193 -8.56 4.11 -7.18
CA ILE A 193 -8.17 3.57 -8.49
C ILE A 193 -8.48 4.55 -9.62
N PRO A 194 -9.75 4.93 -9.89
CA PRO A 194 -10.07 5.85 -10.97
C PRO A 194 -9.41 7.21 -10.80
N ASN A 195 -9.23 7.69 -9.55
CA ASN A 195 -8.54 8.95 -9.29
C ASN A 195 -7.04 8.88 -9.66
N LEU A 196 -6.36 7.79 -9.31
CA LEU A 196 -4.95 7.59 -9.64
C LEU A 196 -4.76 7.35 -11.15
N THR A 197 -5.67 6.61 -11.79
CA THR A 197 -5.68 6.41 -13.26
C THR A 197 -5.88 7.74 -13.99
N GLN A 198 -6.86 8.55 -13.57
CA GLN A 198 -7.13 9.86 -14.16
C GLN A 198 -5.88 10.76 -14.13
N LEU A 199 -5.10 10.74 -13.04
CA LEU A 199 -3.86 11.50 -12.97
C LEU A 199 -2.84 11.06 -14.03
N VAL A 200 -2.66 9.76 -14.21
CA VAL A 200 -1.73 9.22 -15.22
C VAL A 200 -2.17 9.61 -16.62
N GLU A 201 -3.46 9.46 -16.94
CA GLU A 201 -4.03 9.87 -18.22
C GLU A 201 -3.83 11.37 -18.50
N LEU A 202 -4.02 12.22 -17.48
CA LEU A 202 -3.77 13.66 -17.59
C LEU A 202 -2.29 13.97 -17.84
N MET A 203 -1.38 13.29 -17.14
CA MET A 203 0.06 13.47 -17.31
C MET A 203 0.56 12.99 -18.69
N GLU A 204 -0.05 11.94 -19.23
CA GLU A 204 0.19 11.47 -20.61
C GLU A 204 -0.33 12.47 -21.64
N ALA A 205 -1.55 13.00 -21.44
CA ALA A 205 -2.15 13.99 -22.31
C ALA A 205 -1.33 15.30 -22.38
N GLU A 206 -0.78 15.74 -21.25
CA GLU A 206 0.11 16.91 -21.15
C GLU A 206 1.57 16.59 -21.55
N GLY A 207 1.90 15.34 -21.87
CA GLY A 207 3.24 14.94 -22.33
C GLY A 207 4.35 15.09 -21.28
N ILE A 208 4.00 14.94 -20.00
CA ILE A 208 4.93 15.02 -18.87
C ILE A 208 5.18 13.67 -18.19
N ARG A 209 4.35 12.64 -18.41
CA ARG A 209 4.45 11.36 -17.70
C ARG A 209 5.84 10.74 -17.75
N ASP A 210 6.48 10.72 -18.92
CA ASP A 210 7.82 10.13 -19.12
C ASP A 210 8.96 10.99 -18.58
N LYS A 211 8.70 12.24 -18.19
CA LYS A 211 9.71 13.21 -17.75
C LYS A 211 9.80 13.34 -16.24
N VAL A 212 8.87 12.73 -15.51
CA VAL A 212 8.76 12.87 -14.06
C VAL A 212 8.67 11.50 -13.40
N VAL A 213 9.23 11.38 -12.21
CA VAL A 213 9.07 10.20 -11.36
C VAL A 213 7.74 10.31 -10.63
N LEU A 214 6.80 9.42 -10.94
CA LEU A 214 5.45 9.44 -10.38
C LEU A 214 5.30 8.35 -9.32
N ILE A 215 4.98 8.76 -8.10
CA ILE A 215 4.90 7.87 -6.94
C ILE A 215 3.54 8.04 -6.27
N CYS A 216 2.93 6.92 -5.88
CA CYS A 216 1.75 6.94 -5.00
C CYS A 216 2.04 6.29 -3.65
N GLY A 217 1.28 6.66 -2.63
CA GLY A 217 1.45 6.11 -1.29
C GLY A 217 0.15 6.11 -0.51
N GLY A 218 0.00 5.13 0.38
CA GLY A 218 -1.24 4.96 1.12
C GLY A 218 -1.28 3.65 1.90
N PRO A 219 -2.12 3.56 2.95
CA PRO A 219 -2.19 2.39 3.81
C PRO A 219 -2.64 1.11 3.10
N ARG A 220 -3.31 1.24 1.96
CA ARG A 220 -3.84 0.12 1.16
C ARG A 220 -3.28 0.11 -0.27
N LEU A 221 -2.23 0.88 -0.53
CA LEU A 221 -1.54 0.88 -1.82
C LEU A 221 -0.32 -0.04 -1.75
N SER A 222 -0.32 -1.08 -2.59
CA SER A 222 0.86 -1.93 -2.80
C SER A 222 1.71 -1.37 -3.95
N HIS A 223 2.99 -1.76 -3.97
CA HIS A 223 3.89 -1.43 -5.07
C HIS A 223 3.39 -2.03 -6.40
N GLU A 224 2.86 -3.25 -6.38
CA GLU A 224 2.29 -3.93 -7.55
C GLU A 224 1.12 -3.14 -8.14
N LEU A 225 0.16 -2.74 -7.30
CA LEU A 225 -0.99 -1.94 -7.74
C LEU A 225 -0.55 -0.60 -8.33
N ALA A 226 0.47 0.03 -7.74
CA ALA A 226 1.03 1.28 -8.28
C ALA A 226 1.59 1.07 -9.70
N GLN A 227 2.38 0.02 -9.91
CA GLN A 227 2.94 -0.30 -11.23
C GLN A 227 1.85 -0.62 -12.26
N GLU A 228 0.83 -1.39 -11.88
CA GLU A 228 -0.33 -1.69 -12.74
C GLU A 228 -1.07 -0.43 -13.18
N LEU A 229 -1.16 0.59 -12.30
CA LEU A 229 -1.80 1.87 -12.60
C LEU A 229 -0.90 2.85 -13.37
N GLY A 230 0.35 2.47 -13.68
CA GLY A 230 1.29 3.30 -14.42
C GLY A 230 2.14 4.24 -13.56
N TYR A 231 2.25 3.98 -12.25
CA TYR A 231 3.17 4.68 -11.34
C TYR A 231 4.54 3.99 -11.31
N ASP A 232 5.58 4.73 -10.98
CA ASP A 232 6.95 4.20 -10.89
C ASP A 232 7.16 3.42 -9.58
N ALA A 233 6.50 3.84 -8.49
CA ALA A 233 6.48 3.10 -7.24
C ALA A 233 5.24 3.39 -6.37
N GLY A 234 4.86 2.38 -5.59
CA GLY A 234 3.90 2.50 -4.48
C GLY A 234 4.59 2.37 -3.11
N PHE A 235 4.26 3.26 -2.17
CA PHE A 235 4.76 3.21 -0.79
C PHE A 235 3.62 3.00 0.22
N GLY A 236 3.70 1.89 0.97
CA GLY A 236 2.75 1.55 2.03
C GLY A 236 3.18 2.04 3.42
N PRO A 237 2.45 1.63 4.47
CA PRO A 237 2.82 1.88 5.87
C PRO A 237 4.25 1.42 6.18
N GLY A 238 4.98 2.21 6.99
CA GLY A 238 6.39 1.94 7.32
C GLY A 238 7.39 2.50 6.31
N SER A 239 6.91 3.23 5.29
CA SER A 239 7.77 4.00 4.39
C SER A 239 8.13 5.35 5.00
N PHE A 240 9.40 5.75 4.85
CA PHE A 240 9.92 7.02 5.35
C PHE A 240 10.43 7.88 4.20
N ALA A 241 10.67 9.16 4.47
CA ALA A 241 11.14 10.11 3.46
C ALA A 241 12.44 9.69 2.79
N ASN A 242 13.38 9.06 3.50
CA ASN A 242 14.63 8.58 2.91
C ASN A 242 14.41 7.43 1.92
N HIS A 243 13.39 6.59 2.12
CA HIS A 243 13.03 5.54 1.17
C HIS A 243 12.53 6.15 -0.14
N VAL A 244 11.63 7.13 -0.03
CA VAL A 244 11.06 7.86 -1.17
C VAL A 244 12.14 8.65 -1.90
N ALA A 245 12.98 9.38 -1.16
CA ALA A 245 14.07 10.18 -1.72
C ALA A 245 15.08 9.32 -2.48
N THR A 246 15.52 8.20 -1.89
CA THR A 246 16.45 7.26 -2.53
C THR A 246 15.89 6.76 -3.86
N PHE A 247 14.62 6.37 -3.89
CA PHE A 247 13.97 5.91 -5.11
C PHE A 247 13.94 7.00 -6.18
N ILE A 248 13.53 8.23 -5.82
CA ILE A 248 13.45 9.37 -6.75
C ILE A 248 14.81 9.66 -7.39
N VAL A 249 15.86 9.83 -6.58
CA VAL A 249 17.18 10.23 -7.10
C VAL A 249 17.80 9.15 -7.97
N ASN A 250 17.59 7.87 -7.63
CA ASN A 250 18.02 6.76 -8.47
C ASN A 250 17.28 6.75 -9.80
N GLN A 251 15.95 6.89 -9.79
CA GLN A 251 15.16 6.91 -11.03
C GLN A 251 15.51 8.09 -11.94
N ILE A 252 15.76 9.28 -11.39
CA ILE A 252 16.19 10.45 -12.17
C ILE A 252 17.51 10.15 -12.91
N VAL A 253 18.49 9.55 -12.22
CA VAL A 253 19.79 9.22 -12.82
C VAL A 253 19.68 8.09 -13.84
N GLU A 254 18.97 7.01 -13.52
CA GLU A 254 18.77 5.84 -14.41
C GLU A 254 18.08 6.24 -15.72
N ARG A 255 17.06 7.10 -15.63
CA ARG A 255 16.29 7.58 -16.78
C ARG A 255 16.90 8.79 -17.48
N LYS A 256 18.00 9.34 -16.95
CA LYS A 256 18.67 10.56 -17.45
C LYS A 256 17.72 11.76 -17.55
N LEU A 257 16.94 11.96 -16.50
CA LEU A 257 16.00 13.09 -16.36
C LEU A 257 16.68 14.36 -15.80
N ALA A 258 17.94 14.22 -15.33
CA ALA A 258 18.74 15.31 -14.77
C ALA A 258 19.11 16.38 -15.80
#